data_AF-A0A8R7R1M6-F1
#
_entry.id   AF-A0A8R7R1M6-F1
#
_cell.length_a   1.000
_cell.length_b   1.000
_cell.length_c   1.000
_cell.angle_alpha   90.00
_cell.angle_beta   90.00
_cell.angle_gamma   90.00
#
_symmetry.space_group_name_H-M   'P 1'
#
loop_
_entity.id
_entity.type
_entity.pdbx_description
1 polymer ?
#
loop_
_entity_poly.entity_id
_entity_poly.type
_entity_poly.pdbx_seq_one_letter_code
_entity_poly.pdbx_strand_id
1 'polypeptide(L)'
;MLPLVPCPSCRIRFTIRLVSKSEANPGRIFYKCPNHHIPPNPCQHYYWEDGPDNYFNFLVRGGYVSPGLSSFDSAGVIASEETE
;
A
#
# COMPACT_ATOMS: atom_id res chain seq x y z
N MET A 1 -0.66 -0.57 10.16
CA MET A 1 -1.41 -0.80 8.90
C MET A 1 -0.71 -0.05 7.77
N LEU A 2 -0.63 -0.60 6.55
CA LEU A 2 0.01 0.08 5.41
C LEU A 2 -0.90 1.15 4.79
N PRO A 3 -0.36 2.31 4.36
CA PRO A 3 -1.14 3.37 3.73
C PRO A 3 -1.74 2.94 2.39
N LEU A 4 -2.97 3.38 2.12
CA LEU A 4 -3.63 3.23 0.83
C LEU A 4 -3.33 4.46 -0.02
N VAL A 5 -2.52 4.29 -1.06
CA VAL A 5 -2.07 5.40 -1.92
C VAL A 5 -2.92 5.51 -3.18
N PRO A 6 -2.92 6.66 -3.88
CA PRO A 6 -3.46 6.74 -5.23
C PRO A 6 -2.82 5.67 -6.11
N CYS A 7 -3.64 4.95 -6.88
CA CYS A 7 -3.15 3.93 -7.79
C CYS A 7 -2.16 4.58 -8.78
N PRO A 8 -0.89 4.17 -8.80
CA PRO A 8 0.14 4.81 -9.62
C PRO A 8 -0.12 4.63 -11.12
N SER A 9 -0.80 3.53 -11.49
CA SER A 9 -1.05 3.17 -12.88
C SER A 9 -2.20 3.97 -13.49
N CYS A 10 -3.33 4.14 -12.79
CA CYS A 10 -4.48 4.85 -13.33
C CYS A 10 -4.64 6.28 -12.80
N ARG A 11 -3.97 6.63 -11.69
CA ARG A 11 -3.96 7.94 -11.00
C ARG A 11 -5.32 8.55 -10.64
N ILE A 12 -6.42 7.82 -10.86
CA ILE A 12 -7.79 8.28 -10.61
C ILE A 12 -8.35 7.68 -9.32
N ARG A 13 -8.00 6.43 -9.01
CA ARG A 13 -8.59 5.67 -7.90
C ARG A 13 -7.55 5.41 -6.83
N PHE A 14 -7.97 5.30 -5.57
CA PHE A 14 -7.11 4.82 -4.49
C PHE A 14 -6.98 3.29 -4.51
N THR A 15 -5.81 2.80 -4.12
CA THR A 15 -5.58 1.38 -3.86
C THR A 15 -6.44 0.91 -2.70
N ILE A 16 -7.02 -0.29 -2.80
CA ILE A 16 -7.83 -0.91 -1.76
C ILE A 16 -7.14 -2.14 -1.19
N ARG A 17 -7.36 -2.42 0.09
CA ARG A 17 -6.90 -3.63 0.79
C ARG A 17 -8.05 -4.62 0.94
N LEU A 18 -7.80 -5.88 0.61
CA LEU A 18 -8.79 -6.95 0.67
C LEU A 18 -8.18 -8.23 1.26
N VAL A 19 -9.03 -9.06 1.86
CA VAL A 19 -8.67 -10.42 2.30
C VAL A 19 -9.15 -11.39 1.22
N SER A 20 -8.26 -12.23 0.74
CA SER A 20 -8.55 -13.23 -0.29
C SER A 20 -9.48 -14.32 0.22
N LYS A 21 -10.47 -14.64 -0.61
CA LYS A 21 -11.47 -15.70 -0.39
C LYS A 21 -11.29 -16.87 -1.35
N SER A 22 -10.24 -16.86 -2.18
CA SER A 22 -9.98 -17.95 -3.12
C SER A 22 -9.50 -19.20 -2.38
N GLU A 23 -9.88 -20.38 -2.86
CA GLU A 23 -9.46 -21.66 -2.31
C GLU A 23 -7.93 -21.84 -2.26
N ALA A 24 -7.21 -21.32 -3.27
CA ALA A 24 -5.75 -21.44 -3.33
C ALA A 24 -5.00 -20.48 -2.38
N ASN A 25 -5.65 -19.39 -1.95
CA ASN A 25 -5.03 -18.33 -1.14
C ASN A 25 -5.99 -17.82 -0.06
N PRO A 26 -6.55 -18.67 0.81
CA PRO A 26 -7.55 -18.25 1.77
C PRO A 26 -6.91 -17.35 2.84
N GLY A 27 -7.55 -16.22 3.16
CA GLY A 27 -7.10 -15.32 4.23
C GLY A 27 -5.88 -14.44 3.88
N ARG A 28 -5.19 -14.69 2.77
CA ARG A 28 -4.06 -13.85 2.32
C ARG A 28 -4.54 -12.44 1.96
N ILE A 29 -3.81 -11.42 2.40
CA ILE A 29 -4.18 -10.03 2.14
C ILE A 29 -3.50 -9.53 0.87
N PHE A 30 -4.26 -8.79 0.06
CA PHE A 30 -3.74 -8.14 -1.13
C PHE A 30 -4.26 -6.71 -1.27
N TYR A 31 -3.53 -5.95 -2.07
CA TYR A 31 -3.76 -4.56 -2.41
C TYR A 31 -3.96 -4.45 -3.91
N LYS A 32 -5.00 -3.76 -4.36
CA LYS A 32 -5.23 -3.58 -5.80
C LYS A 32 -5.90 -2.26 -6.13
N CYS A 33 -5.83 -1.88 -7.40
CA CYS A 33 -6.72 -0.88 -7.94
C CYS A 33 -8.15 -1.45 -8.00
N PRO A 34 -9.20 -0.67 -7.67
CA PRO A 34 -10.58 -1.11 -7.86
C PRO A 34 -10.89 -1.46 -9.32
N ASN A 35 -10.19 -0.85 -10.28
CA ASN A 35 -10.33 -1.11 -11.72
C ASN A 35 -9.51 -2.32 -12.21
N HIS A 36 -8.95 -3.13 -11.31
CA HIS A 36 -8.15 -4.29 -11.70
C HIS A 36 -9.00 -5.33 -12.40
N HIS A 37 -8.57 -5.74 -13.60
CA HIS A 37 -9.30 -6.67 -14.49
C HIS A 37 -10.70 -6.20 -14.91
N ILE A 38 -11.02 -4.90 -14.81
CA ILE A 38 -12.30 -4.35 -15.27
C ILE A 38 -12.11 -3.74 -16.69
N PRO A 39 -12.77 -4.27 -17.74
CA PRO A 39 -12.75 -3.68 -19.09
C PRO A 39 -13.38 -2.28 -19.14
N PRO A 40 -13.10 -1.46 -20.17
CA PRO A 40 -12.28 -1.75 -21.35
C PRO A 40 -10.76 -1.55 -21.13
N ASN A 41 -10.36 -0.82 -20.08
CA ASN A 41 -8.96 -0.53 -19.79
C ASN A 41 -8.59 -0.99 -18.37
N PRO A 42 -8.31 -2.29 -18.18
CA PRO A 42 -8.07 -2.86 -16.85
C PRO A 42 -6.73 -2.38 -16.29
N CYS A 43 -6.74 -1.99 -15.03
CA CYS A 43 -5.53 -1.61 -14.31
C CYS A 43 -4.77 -2.87 -13.84
N GLN A 44 -3.44 -2.86 -13.86
CA GLN A 44 -2.62 -4.00 -13.43
C GLN A 44 -2.01 -3.83 -12.03
N HIS A 45 -2.33 -2.74 -11.33
CA HIS A 45 -1.88 -2.51 -9.95
C HIS A 45 -2.48 -3.55 -9.01
N TYR A 46 -1.65 -4.49 -8.59
CA TYR A 46 -1.96 -5.61 -7.70
C TYR A 46 -0.69 -6.04 -6.96
N TYR A 47 -0.77 -6.17 -5.64
CA TYR A 47 0.32 -6.63 -4.79
C TYR A 47 -0.22 -7.48 -3.64
N TRP A 48 0.47 -8.56 -3.30
CA TRP A 48 0.23 -9.24 -2.03
C TRP A 48 0.79 -8.40 -0.86
N GLU A 49 0.23 -8.56 0.34
CA GLU A 49 0.80 -7.98 1.57
C GLU A 49 2.13 -8.68 1.94
N ASP A 50 2.28 -9.96 1.58
CA ASP A 50 3.45 -10.80 1.80
C ASP A 50 4.27 -11.06 0.52
N GLY A 51 5.46 -11.64 0.69
CA GLY A 51 6.37 -12.01 -0.41
C GLY A 51 7.47 -10.98 -0.73
N PRO A 52 8.39 -11.31 -1.64
CA PRO A 52 9.58 -10.51 -1.94
C PRO A 52 9.28 -9.20 -2.71
N ASP A 53 8.20 -9.15 -3.49
CA ASP A 53 7.74 -7.95 -4.23
C ASP A 53 6.37 -7.48 -3.73
N ASN A 54 6.22 -7.39 -2.40
CA ASN A 54 4.95 -7.07 -1.75
C ASN A 54 4.58 -5.58 -1.78
N TYR A 55 3.39 -5.26 -1.27
CA TYR A 55 2.88 -3.88 -1.25
C TYR A 55 3.75 -2.92 -0.44
N PHE A 56 4.38 -3.37 0.66
CA PHE A 56 5.30 -2.53 1.42
C PHE A 56 6.53 -2.15 0.59
N ASN A 57 7.11 -3.10 -0.15
CA ASN A 57 8.23 -2.83 -1.04
C ASN A 57 7.84 -1.86 -2.16
N PHE A 58 6.62 -1.96 -2.70
CA PHE A 58 6.07 -0.96 -3.61
C PHE A 58 6.00 0.43 -2.94
N LEU A 59 5.49 0.52 -1.71
CA LEU A 59 5.38 1.80 -1.00
C LEU A 59 6.73 2.45 -0.75
N VAL A 60 7.73 1.67 -0.31
CA VAL A 60 9.10 2.15 -0.10
C VAL A 60 9.71 2.64 -1.41
N ARG A 61 9.61 1.86 -2.48
CA ARG A 61 10.14 2.25 -3.80
C ARG A 61 9.46 3.48 -4.38
N GLY A 62 8.18 3.68 -4.07
CA GLY A 62 7.41 4.85 -4.48
C GLY A 62 7.62 6.08 -3.59
N GLY A 63 8.42 5.98 -2.52
CA GLY A 63 8.63 7.07 -1.57
C GLY A 63 7.42 7.40 -0.70
N TYR A 64 6.43 6.50 -0.64
CA TYR A 64 5.23 6.68 0.18
C TYR A 64 5.46 6.36 1.66
N VAL A 65 6.48 5.55 1.96
CA VAL A 65 6.90 5.23 3.32
C VAL A 65 8.42 5.16 3.37
N SER A 66 9.02 5.60 4.47
CA SER A 66 10.45 5.46 4.71
C SER A 66 10.76 4.06 5.30
N PRO A 67 11.76 3.34 4.78
CA PRO A 67 12.22 2.10 5.39
C PRO A 67 12.81 2.42 6.77
N GLY A 68 12.04 2.15 7.83
CA GLY A 68 12.44 2.47 9.21
C GLY A 68 11.30 3.01 10.09
N LEU A 69 10.22 3.56 9.51
CA LEU A 69 9.00 3.89 10.27
C LEU A 69 8.07 2.68 10.34
N SER A 70 8.48 1.63 11.06
CA SER A 70 7.57 0.54 11.41
C SER A 70 6.56 1.00 12.47
N SER A 71 5.36 1.38 12.04
CA SER A 71 4.03 1.27 12.68
C SER A 71 3.83 1.44 14.21
N PHE A 72 4.76 1.95 15.02
CA PHE A 72 4.58 2.14 16.47
C PHE A 72 4.68 3.58 16.99
N ASP A 73 5.33 4.51 16.29
CA ASP A 73 5.49 5.88 16.81
C ASP A 73 4.51 6.88 16.18
N SER A 74 3.23 6.71 16.50
CA SER A 74 2.26 7.80 16.36
C SER A 74 1.44 7.94 17.63
N ALA A 75 2.14 7.96 18.76
CA ALA A 75 1.69 8.56 20.00
C ALA A 75 2.89 9.30 20.62
N GLY A 76 3.01 10.60 20.38
CA GLY A 76 4.10 11.39 20.96
C GLY A 76 4.30 12.74 20.31
N VAL A 77 3.56 13.74 20.80
CA VAL A 77 3.87 15.17 20.68
C VAL A 77 5.17 15.52 21.44
N ILE A 78 5.70 16.73 21.13
CA ILE A 78 6.79 17.54 21.74
C ILE A 78 8.21 17.31 21.18
N ALA A 79 9.08 18.29 20.92
CA ALA A 79 9.08 19.75 21.07
C ALA A 79 10.10 20.37 20.07
N SER A 80 10.00 21.68 19.87
CA SER A 80 10.87 22.58 19.11
C SER A 80 12.35 22.53 19.51
N GLU A 81 13.27 22.79 18.56
CA GLU A 81 14.51 23.55 18.82
C GLU A 81 14.83 24.48 17.63
N GLU A 82 14.97 25.76 17.94
CA GLU A 82 15.55 26.80 17.08
C GLU A 82 17.08 26.68 17.05
N THR A 83 17.69 26.93 15.90
CA THR A 83 19.02 27.57 15.69
C THR A 83 19.09 27.86 14.19
N GLU A 84 19.32 29.09 13.72
CA GLU A 84 20.50 29.96 13.91
C GLU A 84 20.11 31.45 13.88
#